data_AF-A0A4U6AMF2-F1
#
_entry.id   AF-A0A4U6AMF2-F1
#
_cell.length_a   1.000
_cell.length_b   1.000
_cell.length_c   1.000
_cell.angle_alpha   90.00
_cell.angle_beta   90.00
_cell.angle_gamma   90.00
#
_symmetry.space_group_name_H-M   'P 1'
#
loop_
_entity.id
_entity.type
_entity.pdbx_description
1 polymer ?
#
loop_
_entity_poly.entity_id
_entity_poly.type
_entity_poly.pdbx_seq_one_letter_code
_entity_poly.pdbx_strand_id
1 'polypeptide(L)'
;MSAKHHDKLPPLDPQEEAALQDYAARHGRSWKRILNRAWMGEAPCDDGQVLRKLRNTHGPTWLDRYRLPKRPGDPKRFPAEDP
;
A
#
# COMPACT_ATOMS: atom_id res chain seq x y z
N MET A 1 -14.65 17.19 10.85
CA MET A 1 -15.05 15.86 11.36
C MET A 1 -13.82 14.97 11.33
N SER A 2 -13.06 14.94 12.42
CA SER A 2 -11.80 14.20 12.54
C SER A 2 -11.96 13.19 13.66
N ALA A 3 -12.28 11.94 13.33
CA ALA A 3 -12.47 10.89 14.31
C ALA A 3 -11.18 10.06 14.42
N LYS A 4 -10.46 10.30 15.52
CA LYS A 4 -9.41 9.43 16.03
C LYS A 4 -10.06 8.18 16.64
N HIS A 5 -10.06 7.03 15.95
CA HIS A 5 -10.45 5.74 16.54
C HIS A 5 -9.46 4.65 16.11
N HIS A 6 -8.37 4.53 16.85
CA HIS A 6 -7.62 3.27 16.93
C HIS A 6 -8.46 2.30 17.76
N ASP A 7 -9.30 1.48 17.13
CA ASP A 7 -9.57 0.10 17.59
C ASP A 7 -10.33 -0.77 16.57
N LYS A 8 -11.05 -0.16 15.62
CA LYS A 8 -11.66 -0.87 14.48
C LYS A 8 -11.54 0.00 13.26
N LEU A 9 -10.39 -0.06 12.59
CA LEU A 9 -10.32 0.50 11.25
C LEU A 9 -11.39 -0.20 10.41
N PRO A 10 -12.24 0.54 9.66
CA PRO A 10 -13.21 -0.09 8.79
C PRO A 10 -12.46 -1.07 7.87
N PRO A 11 -13.05 -2.24 7.58
CA PRO A 11 -12.45 -3.16 6.63
C PRO A 11 -12.18 -2.37 5.34
N LEU A 12 -10.99 -2.58 4.77
CA LEU A 12 -10.62 -1.87 3.55
C LEU A 12 -11.70 -2.14 2.50
N ASP A 13 -12.02 -1.08 1.75
CA ASP A 13 -12.87 -1.27 0.59
C ASP A 13 -12.17 -2.25 -0.37
N PRO A 14 -12.87 -3.23 -0.95
CA PRO A 14 -12.26 -4.15 -1.92
C PRO A 14 -11.50 -3.42 -3.03
N GLN A 15 -11.93 -2.21 -3.39
CA GLN A 15 -11.24 -1.35 -4.35
C GLN A 15 -9.90 -0.81 -3.82
N GLU A 16 -9.82 -0.47 -2.52
CA GLU A 16 -8.58 -0.07 -1.85
C GLU A 16 -7.60 -1.24 -1.75
N GLU A 17 -8.09 -2.43 -1.42
CA GLU A 17 -7.26 -3.64 -1.39
C GLU A 17 -6.74 -3.99 -2.79
N ALA A 18 -7.58 -3.93 -3.82
CA ALA A 18 -7.18 -4.17 -5.21
C ALA A 18 -6.12 -3.16 -5.65
N ALA A 19 -6.30 -1.87 -5.35
CA ALA A 19 -5.32 -0.83 -5.67
C ALA A 19 -3.98 -1.07 -4.95
N LEU A 20 -3.99 -1.47 -3.68
CA LEU A 20 -2.78 -1.83 -2.94
C LEU A 20 -2.11 -3.08 -3.53
N GLN A 21 -2.90 -4.09 -3.94
CA GLN A 21 -2.37 -5.29 -4.57
C GLN A 21 -1.72 -5.00 -5.92
N ASP A 22 -2.36 -4.18 -6.76
CA ASP A 22 -1.79 -3.79 -8.05
C ASP A 22 -0.55 -2.91 -7.86
N TYR A 23 -0.57 -2.00 -6.88
CA TYR A 23 0.60 -1.20 -6.52
C TYR A 23 1.75 -2.09 -6.01
N ALA A 24 1.44 -3.05 -5.14
CA ALA A 24 2.40 -4.03 -4.65
C ALA A 24 2.97 -4.92 -5.76
N ALA A 25 2.14 -5.33 -6.71
CA ALA A 25 2.55 -6.12 -7.87
C ALA A 25 3.50 -5.31 -8.79
N ARG A 26 3.21 -4.03 -9.01
CA ARG A 26 4.04 -3.13 -9.83
C ARG A 26 5.40 -2.83 -9.18
N HIS A 27 5.40 -2.55 -7.88
CA HIS A 27 6.60 -2.09 -7.15
C HIS A 27 7.38 -3.20 -6.41
N GLY A 28 6.84 -4.42 -6.33
CA GLY A 28 7.47 -5.55 -5.67
C GLY A 28 7.65 -5.33 -4.16
N ARG A 29 8.66 -5.98 -3.54
CA ARG A 29 8.84 -6.00 -2.07
C ARG A 29 8.98 -4.62 -1.40
N SER A 30 9.41 -3.61 -2.16
CA SER A 30 9.61 -2.25 -1.68
C SER A 30 8.36 -1.38 -1.79
N TRP A 31 7.23 -1.92 -2.24
CA TRP A 31 5.98 -1.18 -2.45
C TRP A 31 5.56 -0.36 -1.23
N LYS A 32 5.70 -0.91 -0.02
CA LYS A 32 5.39 -0.19 1.23
C LYS A 32 6.26 1.06 1.41
N ARG A 33 7.56 0.92 1.18
CA ARG A 33 8.53 2.02 1.34
C ARG A 33 8.29 3.10 0.29
N ILE A 34 8.01 2.71 -0.95
CA ILE A 34 7.72 3.63 -2.05
C ILE A 34 6.40 4.36 -1.78
N LEU A 35 5.36 3.63 -1.37
CA LEU A 35 4.06 4.20 -1.04
C LEU A 35 4.15 5.17 0.16
N ASN A 36 4.91 4.83 1.20
CA ASN A 36 5.14 5.72 2.33
C ASN A 36 5.86 7.01 1.90
N ARG A 37 6.91 6.91 1.07
CA ARG A 37 7.58 8.08 0.48
C ARG A 37 6.64 8.94 -0.35
N ALA A 38 5.79 8.31 -1.17
CA ALA A 38 4.80 9.01 -1.97
C ALA A 38 3.77 9.73 -1.08
N TRP A 39 3.35 9.10 0.03
CA TRP A 39 2.46 9.72 1.01
C TRP A 39 3.11 10.90 1.76
N MET A 40 4.42 10.85 2.00
CA MET A 40 5.22 11.94 2.57
C MET A 40 5.58 13.05 1.57
N GLY A 41 5.22 12.89 0.29
CA GLY A 41 5.50 13.85 -0.77
C GLY A 41 6.93 13.77 -1.35
N GLU A 42 7.68 12.71 -1.04
CA GLU A 42 9.05 12.51 -1.52
C GLU A 42 9.12 11.83 -2.91
N ALA A 43 8.03 11.24 -3.38
CA ALA A 43 7.97 10.55 -4.67
C ALA A 43 6.85 11.14 -5.53
N PRO A 44 6.97 11.11 -6.88
CA PRO A 44 5.86 11.45 -7.75
C PRO A 44 4.65 10.60 -7.35
N CYS A 45 3.55 11.26 -6.98
CA CYS A 45 2.38 10.59 -6.43
C CYS A 45 1.65 9.77 -7.51
N ASP A 46 2.19 8.59 -7.83
CA ASP A 46 1.52 7.51 -8.56
C ASP A 46 0.50 6.76 -7.66
N ASP A 47 0.31 7.22 -6.43
CA ASP A 47 -0.82 6.87 -5.58
C ASP A 47 -2.12 7.39 -6.22
N GLY A 48 -2.83 6.47 -6.88
CA GLY A 48 -4.16 6.73 -7.44
C GLY A 48 -5.13 7.28 -6.39
N GLN A 49 -6.25 7.87 -6.83
CA GLN A 49 -7.25 8.52 -5.95
C GLN A 49 -7.68 7.65 -4.76
N VAL A 50 -7.75 6.34 -4.97
CA VAL A 50 -8.07 5.34 -3.95
C VAL A 50 -7.00 5.28 -2.85
N LEU A 51 -5.71 5.25 -3.19
CA LEU A 51 -4.60 5.25 -2.22
C LEU A 51 -4.51 6.57 -1.46
N ARG A 52 -4.87 7.70 -2.10
CA ARG A 52 -4.96 9.00 -1.41
C ARG A 52 -6.10 9.03 -0.39
N LYS A 53 -7.26 8.45 -0.72
CA LYS A 53 -8.39 8.31 0.22
C LYS A 53 -7.99 7.43 1.40
N LEU A 54 -7.34 6.29 1.13
CA LEU A 54 -6.80 5.37 2.13
C LEU A 54 -5.80 6.06 3.07
N ARG A 55 -4.87 6.86 2.53
CA ARG A 55 -3.95 7.68 3.32
C ARG A 55 -4.71 8.64 4.25
N ASN A 56 -5.72 9.33 3.73
CA ASN A 56 -6.48 10.31 4.50
C ASN A 56 -7.32 9.66 5.61
N THR A 57 -7.74 8.40 5.46
CA THR A 57 -8.56 7.67 6.44
C THR A 57 -7.73 6.88 7.45
N HIS A 58 -6.62 6.27 7.03
CA HIS A 58 -5.81 5.34 7.85
C HIS A 58 -4.45 5.90 8.26
N GLY A 59 -3.89 6.83 7.49
CA GLY A 59 -2.57 7.41 7.72
C GLY A 59 -1.38 6.51 7.35
N PRO A 60 -0.16 7.07 7.32
CA PRO A 60 1.06 6.35 6.96
C PRO A 60 1.43 5.22 7.93
N THR A 61 1.22 5.40 9.23
CA THR A 61 1.54 4.40 10.26
C THR A 61 0.70 3.13 10.16
N TRP A 62 -0.45 3.18 9.49
CA TRP A 62 -1.26 2.00 9.25
C TRP A 62 -0.59 1.04 8.27
N LEU A 63 0.17 1.56 7.29
CA LEU A 63 0.85 0.75 6.27
C LEU A 63 1.91 -0.20 6.87
N ASP A 64 2.54 0.22 7.96
CA ASP A 64 3.48 -0.59 8.72
C ASP A 64 2.80 -1.81 9.37
N ARG A 65 1.58 -1.61 9.89
CA ARG A 65 0.77 -2.66 10.51
C ARG A 65 0.04 -3.54 9.50
N TYR A 66 -0.29 -2.98 8.34
CA TYR A 66 -1.06 -3.68 7.31
C TYR A 66 -0.24 -4.80 6.67
N ARG A 67 -0.82 -5.99 6.61
CA ARG A 67 -0.26 -7.11 5.84
C ARG A 67 -1.12 -7.32 4.62
N LEU A 68 -0.52 -7.10 3.45
CA LEU A 68 -1.17 -7.42 2.19
C LEU A 68 -1.43 -8.94 2.18
N PRO A 69 -2.68 -9.41 2.04
CA PRO A 69 -2.94 -10.82 1.86
C PRO A 69 -2.19 -11.28 0.60
N LYS A 70 -1.42 -12.36 0.74
CA LYS A 70 -0.68 -12.94 -0.39
C LYS A 70 -1.70 -13.25 -1.49
N ARG A 71 -1.59 -12.60 -2.67
CA ARG A 71 -2.25 -13.13 -3.87
C ARG A 71 -1.76 -14.58 -4.02
N PRO A 72 -2.66 -15.58 -4.11
CA PRO A 72 -2.28 -16.97 -4.31
C PRO A 72 -1.72 -17.10 -5.73
N GLY A 73 -0.43 -16.80 -5.88
CA GLY A 73 0.23 -16.79 -7.18
C GLY A 73 1.45 -15.90 -7.32
N ASP A 74 2.09 -15.41 -6.24
CA ASP A 74 3.40 -14.76 -6.34
C ASP A 74 4.45 -15.80 -6.79
N PRO A 75 4.83 -15.84 -8.09
CA PRO A 75 5.85 -16.75 -8.54
C PRO A 75 7.17 -16.04 -8.24
N LYS A 76 7.73 -16.36 -7.07
CA LYS A 76 9.15 -16.28 -6.74
C LYS A 76 9.98 -15.53 -7.80
N ARG A 77 9.92 -14.20 -7.79
CA ARG A 77 10.68 -13.37 -8.72
C ARG A 77 12.16 -13.62 -8.43
N PHE A 78 12.78 -14.37 -9.33
CA PHE A 78 14.19 -14.73 -9.38
C PHE A 78 15.08 -13.51 -9.10
N PRO A 79 16.24 -13.70 -8.44
CA PRO A 79 17.23 -12.63 -8.37
C PRO A 79 17.63 -12.28 -9.80
N ALA A 80 17.60 -11.00 -10.15
CA ALA A 80 18.31 -10.53 -11.32
C ALA A 80 19.81 -10.70 -11.01
N GLU A 81 20.34 -11.87 -11.36
CA GLU A 81 21.78 -12.08 -11.51
C GLU A 81 22.15 -11.52 -12.88
N ASP A 82 23.02 -10.51 -12.88
CA ASP A 82 23.59 -9.90 -14.08
C ASP A 82 25.11 -10.06 -13.97
N PRO A 83 25.77 -10.82 -14.86
CA PRO A 83 27.22 -10.82 -15.02
C PRO A 83 27.70 -9.72 -16.00
#